data_AF-A0A495KIK2-F1
#
_entry.id   AF-A0A495KIK2-F1
#
_cell.length_a   1.000
_cell.length_b   1.000
_cell.length_c   1.000
_cell.angle_alpha   90.00
_cell.angle_beta   90.00
_cell.angle_gamma   90.00
#
_symmetry.space_group_name_H-M   'P 1'
#
loop_
_entity.id
_entity.type
_entity.pdbx_description
1 polymer ?
#
loop_
_entity_poly.entity_id
_entity_poly.type
_entity_poly.pdbx_seq_one_letter_code
_entity_poly.pdbx_strand_id
1 'polypeptide(L)' 'MKFLKNILNNWRWFKQLKSVRRKRRELQEQKEIEIMKSLVIEYNLIQEKKSTLSHSQRIKVEKDITSLIACGKLKVNFKQ' A
#
# COMPACT_ATOMS: atom_id res chain seq x y z
N MET A 1 31.36 -36.94 -2.81
CA MET A 1 30.99 -35.52 -2.57
C MET A 1 29.73 -35.08 -3.35
N LYS A 2 28.57 -35.72 -3.14
CA LYS A 2 27.28 -35.30 -3.73
C LYS A 2 26.40 -34.55 -2.72
N PHE A 3 26.47 -34.92 -1.45
CA PHE A 3 25.68 -34.34 -0.35
C PHE A 3 25.96 -32.84 -0.13
N LEU A 4 27.24 -32.43 -0.03
CA LEU A 4 27.64 -31.03 0.15
C LEU A 4 27.21 -30.11 -0.99
N LYS A 5 27.28 -30.57 -2.25
CA LYS A 5 26.78 -29.83 -3.42
C LYS A 5 25.27 -29.59 -3.32
N ASN A 6 24.51 -30.56 -2.80
CA ASN A 6 23.06 -30.44 -2.66
C ASN A 6 22.67 -29.45 -1.56
N ILE A 7 23.38 -29.46 -0.42
CA ILE A 7 23.18 -28.50 0.68
C ILE A 7 23.49 -27.07 0.21
N LEU A 8 24.60 -26.87 -0.50
CA LEU A 8 24.99 -25.55 -1.01
C LEU A 8 23.97 -25.00 -2.03
N ASN A 9 23.40 -25.85 -2.89
CA ASN A 9 22.37 -25.44 -3.84
C ASN A 9 21.05 -25.05 -3.15
N ASN A 10 20.60 -25.83 -2.17
CA ASN A 10 19.40 -25.50 -1.39
C ASN A 10 19.56 -24.19 -0.61
N TRP A 11 20.74 -23.93 -0.06
CA TRP A 11 21.01 -22.69 0.65
C TRP A 11 20.98 -21.46 -0.28
N ARG A 12 21.54 -21.58 -1.49
CA ARG A 12 21.49 -20.52 -2.51
C ARG A 12 20.06 -20.23 -2.95
N TRP A 13 19.27 -21.27 -3.22
CA TRP A 13 17.86 -21.14 -3.59
C TRP A 13 17.03 -20.47 -2.48
N PHE A 14 17.25 -20.85 -1.22
CA PHE A 14 16.56 -20.24 -0.08
C PHE A 14 16.89 -18.74 0.07
N LYS A 15 18.16 -18.36 -0.10
CA LYS A 15 18.57 -16.93 -0.10
C LYS A 15 17.90 -16.15 -1.24
N GLN A 16 17.84 -16.74 -2.44
CA GLN A 16 17.20 -16.11 -3.58
C GLN A 16 15.69 -15.92 -3.37
N LEU A 17 14.99 -16.93 -2.85
CA LEU A 17 13.59 -16.84 -2.48
C LEU A 17 13.31 -15.76 -1.43
N LYS A 18 14.16 -15.66 -0.40
CA LYS A 18 14.01 -14.63 0.63
C LYS A 18 14.13 -13.22 0.04
N SER A 19 15.05 -13.02 -0.90
CA SER A 19 15.19 -11.75 -1.64
C SER A 19 13.96 -11.43 -2.49
N VAL A 20 13.45 -12.41 -3.24
CA VAL A 20 12.24 -12.23 -4.07
C VAL A 20 11.01 -11.91 -3.21
N ARG A 21 10.81 -12.60 -2.08
CA ARG A 21 9.70 -12.31 -1.16
C ARG A 21 9.80 -10.91 -0.54
N ARG A 22 11.01 -10.43 -0.25
CA ARG A 22 11.22 -9.05 0.24
C ARG A 22 10.83 -8.04 -0.86
N LYS A 23 11.34 -8.20 -2.08
CA LYS A 23 11.00 -7.32 -3.22
C LYS A 23 9.51 -7.28 -3.52
N ARG A 24 8.80 -8.41 -3.41
CA ARG A 24 7.33 -8.45 -3.60
C ARG A 24 6.58 -7.65 -2.53
N ARG A 25 7.01 -7.71 -1.27
CA ARG A 25 6.41 -6.91 -0.19
C ARG A 25 6.68 -5.42 -0.39
N GLU A 26 7.91 -5.05 -0.72
CA GLU A 26 8.27 -3.66 -1.02
C GLU A 26 7.42 -3.10 -2.18
N LEU A 27 7.23 -3.87 -3.26
CA LEU A 27 6.38 -3.46 -4.38
C LEU A 27 4.91 -3.35 -3.97
N GLN A 28 4.41 -4.25 -3.12
CA GLN A 28 3.04 -4.19 -2.62
C GLN A 28 2.83 -2.96 -1.73
N GLU A 29 3.76 -2.69 -0.80
CA GLU A 29 3.74 -1.51 0.06
C GLU A 29 3.78 -0.23 -0.77
N GLN A 30 4.59 -0.17 -1.83
CA GLN A 30 4.61 0.97 -2.76
C GLN A 30 3.25 1.20 -3.43
N LYS A 31 2.60 0.13 -3.91
CA LYS A 31 1.25 0.23 -4.51
C LYS A 31 0.21 0.70 -3.49
N GLU A 32 0.26 0.18 -2.26
CA GLU A 32 -0.64 0.60 -1.19
C GLU A 32 -0.44 2.08 -0.85
N ILE A 33 0.80 2.56 -0.82
CA ILE A 33 1.12 3.99 -0.62
C ILE A 33 0.58 4.85 -1.77
N GLU A 34 0.75 4.42 -3.01
CA GLU A 34 0.25 5.15 -4.18
C GLU A 34 -1.28 5.30 -4.14
N ILE A 35 -1.99 4.21 -3.86
CA ILE A 35 -3.45 4.22 -3.70
C ILE A 35 -3.87 5.17 -2.58
N MET A 36 -3.20 5.12 -1.42
CA MET A 36 -3.51 6.01 -0.31
C MET A 36 -3.29 7.49 -0.67
N LYS A 37 -2.21 7.82 -1.41
CA LYS A 37 -1.98 9.18 -1.90
C LYS A 37 -3.08 9.66 -2.83
N SER A 38 -3.49 8.82 -3.78
CA SER A 38 -4.60 9.15 -4.70
C SER A 38 -5.90 9.40 -3.95
N LEU A 39 -6.23 8.55 -2.97
CA LEU A 39 -7.42 8.72 -2.14
C LEU A 39 -7.40 10.05 -1.36
N VAL A 40 -6.25 10.41 -0.78
CA VAL A 40 -6.10 11.67 -0.03
C VAL A 40 -6.24 12.89 -0.95
N ILE A 41 -5.67 12.84 -2.15
CA ILE A 41 -5.82 13.92 -3.14
C ILE A 41 -7.29 14.11 -3.50
N GLU A 42 -7.99 13.02 -3.84
CA GLU A 42 -9.42 13.09 -4.18
C GLU A 42 -10.26 13.62 -3.02
N TYR A 43 -9.97 13.16 -1.80
CA TYR A 43 -10.64 13.67 -0.61
C TYR A 43 -10.44 15.18 -0.43
N ASN A 44 -9.22 15.69 -0.62
CA ASN A 44 -8.95 17.13 -0.55
C ASN A 44 -9.70 17.91 -1.64
N LEU A 45 -9.75 17.38 -2.87
CA LEU A 45 -10.52 17.98 -3.97
C LEU A 45 -12.03 18.00 -3.67
N ILE A 46 -12.57 16.98 -3.00
CA ILE A 46 -13.96 16.96 -2.52
C ILE A 46 -14.17 18.09 -1.51
N GLN A 47 -13.28 18.25 -0.53
CA GLN A 47 -13.38 19.31 0.48
C GLN A 47 -13.31 20.71 -0.12
N GLU A 48 -12.43 20.93 -1.11
CA GLU A 48 -12.35 22.18 -1.87
C GLU A 48 -13.54 22.41 -2.82
N LYS A 49 -14.50 21.47 -2.91
CA LYS A 49 -15.62 21.45 -3.86
C LYS A 49 -15.17 21.47 -5.33
N LYS A 50 -13.96 21.00 -5.62
CA LYS A 50 -13.37 20.92 -6.96
C LYS A 50 -13.44 19.52 -7.59
N SER A 51 -13.92 18.52 -6.85
CA SER A 51 -14.00 17.14 -7.34
C SER A 51 -15.06 16.96 -8.43
N THR A 52 -14.68 16.26 -9.50
CA THR A 52 -15.58 15.84 -10.60
C THR A 52 -16.30 14.52 -10.32
N LEU A 53 -16.03 13.89 -9.17
CA LEU A 53 -16.62 12.61 -8.81
C LEU A 53 -18.14 12.72 -8.63
N SER A 54 -18.84 11.67 -9.05
CA SER A 54 -20.25 11.49 -8.75
C SER A 54 -20.49 11.34 -7.24
N HIS A 55 -21.72 11.61 -6.78
CA HIS A 55 -22.06 11.54 -5.37
C HIS A 55 -21.75 10.16 -4.73
N SER A 56 -22.03 9.06 -5.45
CA SER A 56 -21.71 7.70 -4.97
C SER A 56 -20.21 7.45 -4.82
N GLN A 57 -19.40 7.99 -5.72
CA GLN A 57 -17.94 7.92 -5.63
C GLN A 57 -17.39 8.76 -4.48
N ARG A 58 -17.95 9.96 -4.23
CA ARG A 58 -17.57 10.81 -3.09
C ARG A 58 -17.81 10.10 -1.76
N ILE A 59 -19.00 9.52 -1.57
CA ILE A 59 -19.33 8.73 -0.37
C ILE A 59 -18.33 7.59 -0.17
N LYS A 60 -17.93 6.92 -1.25
CA LYS A 60 -16.96 5.82 -1.17
C LYS A 60 -15.58 6.32 -0.73
N VAL A 61 -15.07 7.40 -1.33
CA VAL A 61 -13.78 8.01 -0.96
C VAL A 61 -13.79 8.46 0.50
N GLU A 62 -14.87 9.10 0.96
CA GLU A 62 -15.03 9.54 2.35
C GLU A 62 -15.06 8.37 3.35
N LYS A 63 -15.76 7.28 3.01
CA LYS A 63 -15.78 6.05 3.82
C LYS A 63 -14.41 5.39 3.88
N ASP A 64 -13.70 5.31 2.76
CA ASP A 64 -12.38 4.70 2.66
C ASP A 64 -11.34 5.50 3.48
N ILE A 65 -11.35 6.84 3.38
CA ILE A 65 -10.50 7.75 4.18
C ILE A 65 -10.79 7.59 5.68
N THR A 66 -12.06 7.58 6.06
CA THR A 66 -12.47 7.43 7.46
C THR A 66 -12.01 6.09 8.03
N SER A 67 -12.11 5.01 7.23
CA SER A 67 -11.62 3.68 7.59
C SER A 67 -10.09 3.66 7.75
N LEU A 68 -9.35 4.37 6.90
CA LEU A 68 -7.89 4.49 6.99
C LEU A 68 -7.42 5.28 8.22
N ILE A 69 -8.17 6.32 8.60
CA ILE A 69 -7.94 7.09 9.83
C ILE A 69 -8.22 6.21 11.05
N ALA A 70 -9.35 5.52 11.08
CA ALA A 70 -9.73 4.63 12.19
C ALA A 70 -8.73 3.49 12.40
N CYS A 71 -8.17 2.93 11.32
CA CYS A 71 -7.12 1.90 11.38
C CYS A 71 -5.73 2.46 11.76
N GLY A 72 -5.59 3.77 12.00
CA GLY A 72 -4.31 4.41 12.32
C GLY A 72 -3.30 4.43 11.17
N LYS A 73 -3.71 4.04 9.96
CA LYS A 73 -2.87 4.01 8.75
C LYS A 73 -2.67 5.41 8.15
N LEU A 74 -3.52 6.36 8.51
CA LEU A 74 -3.47 7.73 8.04
C LEU A 74 -3.60 8.70 9.23
N LYS A 75 -2.50 9.38 9.57
CA LYS A 75 -2.52 10.49 10.53
C LYS A 75 -2.79 11.78 9.77
N VAL A 76 -4.06 12.15 9.68
CA VAL A 76 -4.45 13.46 9.13
C VAL A 76 -4.48 14.47 10.27
N ASN A 77 -3.62 15.47 10.22
CA ASN A 77 -3.79 16.67 11.03
C ASN A 77 -4.86 17.54 10.35
N PHE A 78 -6.13 17.31 10.65
CA PHE A 78 -7.19 18.24 10.24
C PHE A 78 -6.97 19.55 11.00
N LYS A 79 -6.47 20.60 10.32
CA LYS A 79 -6.66 21.97 10.81
C LYS A 79 -8.15 22.27 10.62
N GLN A 80 -8.84 22.48 11.74
CA GLN A 80 -10.20 23.02 11.77
C GLN A 80 -10.22 24.42 11.15
#